data_AF-A0AAW0WC86-F1
#
_entry.id   AF-A0AAW0WC86-F1
#
_cell.length_a   1.000
_cell.length_b   1.000
_cell.length_c   1.000
_cell.angle_alpha   90.00
_cell.angle_beta   90.00
_cell.angle_gamma   90.00
#
_symmetry.space_group_name_H-M   'P 1'
#
loop_
_entity.id
_entity.type
_entity.pdbx_description
1 polymer ?
#
loop_
_entity_poly.entity_id
_entity_poly.type
_entity_poly.pdbx_seq_one_letter_code
_entity_poly.pdbx_strand_id
1 'polypeptide(L)'
;MSLQQCLQNGKYVWPISRHLGGSFHTCRVMNYHSAIKELNISFSSKITVNVTNFHVRHLCNSVAPGDLPELPRNLYIQPVGDKANSMPKDIFRNKTEMSSTEWEETIAFILQEDSQVTVHCCDAVVIKKCLQHCNYSLANSYLDHIARQGREPNLATLGAYLQLCGQVVDQCGEEKIFEVYQRITSQVKVLDSTLSKSAILALSSTREWKKALKHLPIIRKMSEICRSTYSAIIASAFRNGEYDTGFHYLDVMWQENKLPTDQVFLEWVKQCTALKTTEEKKAMMETLFHKLATYEIFPTLPVIQEIDLMYKEHLAWFSSYVTIPSS
;
A
#
# COMPACT_ATOMS: atom_id res chain seq x y z
N MET A 1 3.27 -22.11 -18.90
CA MET A 1 1.96 -21.54 -18.54
C MET A 1 2.03 -20.04 -18.76
N SER A 2 0.96 -19.42 -19.26
CA SER A 2 0.88 -17.96 -19.28
C SER A 2 0.69 -17.43 -17.85
N LEU A 3 1.12 -16.19 -17.58
CA LEU A 3 0.95 -15.53 -16.29
C LEU A 3 -0.53 -15.56 -15.83
N GLN A 4 -1.46 -15.35 -16.77
CA GLN A 4 -2.91 -15.44 -16.54
C GLN A 4 -3.37 -16.84 -16.07
N GLN A 5 -2.79 -17.93 -16.59
CA GLN A 5 -3.15 -19.29 -16.19
C GLN A 5 -2.64 -19.65 -14.78
N CYS A 6 -1.50 -19.11 -14.36
CA CYS A 6 -0.99 -19.30 -13.01
C CYS A 6 -1.87 -18.58 -11.97
N LEU A 7 -2.39 -17.40 -12.33
CA LEU A 7 -3.17 -16.52 -11.44
C LEU A 7 -4.59 -17.00 -11.16
N GLN A 8 -5.26 -17.58 -12.15
CA GLN A 8 -6.62 -18.13 -11.99
C GLN A 8 -6.69 -19.26 -10.95
N ASN A 9 -5.55 -19.84 -10.59
CA ASN A 9 -5.48 -20.99 -9.70
C ASN A 9 -4.95 -20.64 -8.28
N GLY A 10 -4.89 -19.35 -7.91
CA GLY A 10 -4.52 -18.93 -6.55
C GLY A 10 -3.06 -19.22 -6.16
N LYS A 11 -2.15 -19.27 -7.14
CA LYS A 11 -0.76 -19.70 -6.95
C LYS A 11 0.23 -18.55 -7.02
N TYR A 12 1.28 -18.64 -6.20
CA TYR A 12 2.42 -17.71 -6.20
C TYR A 12 3.32 -17.95 -7.40
N VAL A 13 3.89 -16.86 -7.92
CA VAL A 13 4.59 -16.79 -9.20
C VAL A 13 5.97 -16.15 -8.99
N TRP A 14 7.05 -16.83 -9.37
CA TRP A 14 8.40 -16.27 -9.30
C TRP A 14 9.13 -16.30 -10.64
N PRO A 15 9.83 -15.23 -11.05
CA PRO A 15 10.69 -15.23 -12.22
C PRO A 15 12.06 -15.86 -11.91
N ILE A 16 12.54 -16.76 -12.77
CA ILE A 16 13.91 -17.32 -12.75
C ILE A 16 14.71 -16.71 -13.90
N SER A 17 15.91 -16.17 -13.64
CA SER A 17 16.80 -15.62 -14.67
C SER A 17 17.92 -16.58 -15.11
N ARG A 18 18.33 -16.46 -16.37
CA ARG A 18 19.45 -17.23 -16.97
C ARG A 18 20.34 -16.28 -17.78
N HIS A 19 21.65 -16.34 -17.55
CA HIS A 19 22.66 -15.63 -18.33
C HIS A 19 23.13 -16.50 -19.51
N LEU A 20 23.27 -15.93 -20.71
CA LEU A 20 24.01 -16.56 -21.81
C LEU A 20 25.51 -16.50 -21.50
N GLY A 21 26.14 -17.64 -21.19
CA GLY A 21 27.60 -17.76 -21.07
C GLY A 21 28.22 -17.93 -19.67
N GLY A 22 27.44 -18.06 -18.60
CA GLY A 22 27.98 -18.23 -17.25
C GLY A 22 26.93 -18.71 -16.23
N SER A 23 27.43 -19.23 -15.11
CA SER A 23 26.75 -19.92 -14.01
C SER A 23 25.31 -19.48 -13.69
N PHE A 24 24.46 -20.45 -13.34
CA PHE A 24 23.11 -20.22 -12.82
C PHE A 24 23.14 -19.27 -11.62
N HIS A 25 22.63 -18.05 -11.80
CA HIS A 25 22.09 -17.26 -10.70
C HIS A 25 20.63 -17.65 -10.59
N THR A 26 20.38 -18.91 -10.22
CA THR A 26 19.16 -19.16 -9.47
C THR A 26 19.21 -18.19 -8.31
N CYS A 27 18.19 -17.37 -8.11
CA CYS A 27 17.79 -17.06 -6.75
C CYS A 27 17.72 -18.44 -6.09
N ARG A 28 18.79 -18.81 -5.35
CA ARG A 28 18.95 -20.14 -4.78
C ARG A 28 17.61 -20.39 -4.13
N VAL A 29 16.90 -21.40 -4.61
CA VAL A 29 15.78 -22.02 -3.88
C VAL A 29 16.19 -21.96 -2.42
N MET A 30 15.43 -21.20 -1.63
CA MET A 30 15.71 -20.89 -0.23
C MET A 30 16.39 -22.12 0.39
N ASN A 31 17.70 -21.99 0.66
CA ASN A 31 18.53 -23.12 1.03
C ASN A 31 18.12 -23.55 2.45
N TYR A 32 17.21 -24.51 2.54
CA TYR A 32 16.97 -25.32 3.73
C TYR A 32 18.26 -26.11 4.03
N HIS A 33 19.16 -25.48 4.77
CA HIS A 33 20.51 -25.99 5.03
C HIS A 33 20.58 -27.17 6.01
N SER A 34 19.43 -27.66 6.49
CA SER A 34 19.35 -28.78 7.46
C SER A 34 18.99 -30.15 6.85
N ALA A 35 18.59 -30.24 5.57
CA ALA A 35 18.18 -31.53 4.96
C ALA A 35 19.20 -32.12 3.97
N ILE A 36 20.21 -31.35 3.53
CA ILE A 36 21.18 -31.76 2.49
C ILE A 36 22.46 -32.29 3.13
N LYS A 37 22.36 -33.36 3.93
CA LYS A 37 23.52 -34.15 4.36
C LYS A 37 23.43 -35.63 4.03
N GLU A 38 22.30 -36.12 3.51
CA GLU A 38 22.09 -37.56 3.32
C GLU A 38 21.97 -38.04 1.86
N LEU A 39 22.05 -37.19 0.84
CA LEU A 39 21.85 -37.64 -0.54
C LEU A 39 23.06 -37.37 -1.44
N ASN A 40 23.81 -38.44 -1.64
CA ASN A 40 25.00 -38.57 -2.46
C ASN A 40 24.59 -38.76 -3.94
N ILE A 41 24.49 -37.70 -4.76
CA ILE A 41 24.14 -37.82 -6.19
C ILE A 41 24.89 -36.80 -7.09
N SER A 42 25.42 -37.33 -8.19
CA SER A 42 26.17 -36.67 -9.27
C SER A 42 25.29 -35.97 -10.34
N PHE A 43 25.87 -34.96 -10.99
CA PHE A 43 25.22 -34.07 -11.97
C PHE A 43 24.84 -34.74 -13.30
N SER A 44 23.58 -34.55 -13.69
CA SER A 44 23.07 -34.71 -15.05
C SER A 44 21.85 -33.81 -15.25
N SER A 45 21.79 -33.18 -16.42
CA SER A 45 20.88 -32.10 -16.79
C SER A 45 19.40 -32.51 -16.80
N LYS A 46 18.71 -32.30 -15.67
CA LYS A 46 17.27 -31.95 -15.51
C LYS A 46 16.92 -32.10 -14.03
N ILE A 47 16.45 -31.03 -13.39
CA ILE A 47 15.98 -31.10 -12.01
C ILE A 47 14.46 -30.94 -12.00
N THR A 48 13.77 -31.97 -11.54
CA THR A 48 12.41 -31.92 -11.02
C THR A 48 12.53 -32.10 -9.50
N VAL A 49 12.19 -31.10 -8.70
CA VAL A 49 12.15 -31.25 -7.23
C VAL A 49 10.70 -31.42 -6.81
N ASN A 50 10.41 -32.54 -6.17
CA ASN A 50 9.15 -32.78 -5.46
C ASN A 50 9.44 -32.58 -3.97
N VAL A 51 8.77 -31.61 -3.34
CA VAL A 51 8.90 -31.36 -1.89
C VAL A 51 7.52 -31.50 -1.27
N THR A 52 7.31 -32.62 -0.60
CA THR A 52 6.17 -32.84 0.30
C THR A 52 6.53 -32.37 1.71
N ASN A 53 5.56 -31.71 2.35
CA ASN A 53 5.51 -31.22 3.74
C ASN A 53 6.12 -29.83 4.03
N PHE A 54 5.24 -28.85 4.15
CA PHE A 54 5.41 -27.69 5.03
C PHE A 54 4.08 -27.32 5.70
N HIS A 55 4.14 -26.95 6.99
CA HIS A 55 3.00 -26.42 7.74
C HIS A 55 2.93 -24.90 7.58
N VAL A 56 1.83 -24.41 7.00
CA VAL A 56 1.45 -23.00 7.02
C VAL A 56 0.81 -22.70 8.38
N ARG A 57 1.38 -21.78 9.16
CA ARG A 57 0.69 -21.22 10.33
C ARG A 57 -0.45 -20.32 9.85
N HIS A 58 -1.64 -20.88 9.76
CA HIS A 58 -2.88 -20.11 9.66
C HIS A 58 -3.19 -19.47 11.02
N LEU A 59 -3.16 -18.13 11.09
CA LEU A 59 -3.91 -17.38 12.10
C LEU A 59 -5.31 -17.12 11.55
N CYS A 60 -6.19 -18.12 11.65
CA CYS A 60 -7.63 -17.97 11.48
C CYS A 60 -8.32 -18.52 12.73
N ASN A 61 -8.89 -17.63 13.55
CA ASN A 61 -9.80 -18.03 14.60
C ASN A 61 -11.12 -18.48 13.96
N SER A 62 -11.46 -19.74 14.20
CA SER A 62 -12.67 -20.44 13.81
C SER A 62 -13.88 -20.00 14.64
N VAL A 63 -15.03 -19.80 14.00
CA VAL A 63 -16.35 -19.94 14.62
C VAL A 63 -17.22 -20.80 13.70
N ALA A 64 -17.80 -21.85 14.25
CA ALA A 64 -18.58 -22.87 13.55
C ALA A 64 -20.00 -22.37 13.17
N PRO A 65 -20.61 -22.88 12.10
CA PRO A 65 -21.99 -22.57 11.73
C PRO A 65 -22.96 -23.57 12.38
N GLY A 66 -23.87 -23.09 13.21
CA GLY A 66 -24.96 -23.89 13.76
C GLY A 66 -25.71 -23.14 14.86
N ASP A 67 -27.02 -23.06 14.70
CA ASP A 67 -28.04 -22.63 15.67
C ASP A 67 -28.27 -21.12 15.86
N LEU A 68 -29.22 -20.58 15.09
CA LEU A 68 -29.99 -19.41 15.48
C LEU A 68 -31.50 -19.74 15.42
N PRO A 69 -32.27 -19.46 16.49
CA PRO A 69 -33.70 -19.73 16.55
C PRO A 69 -34.51 -18.72 15.74
N GLU A 70 -35.63 -19.18 15.16
CA GLU A 70 -36.62 -18.36 14.48
C GLU A 70 -37.22 -17.32 15.44
N LEU A 71 -37.24 -16.05 15.02
CA LEU A 71 -37.98 -14.98 15.70
C LEU A 71 -39.19 -14.53 14.86
N PRO A 72 -40.27 -14.04 15.52
CA PRO A 72 -41.61 -14.06 14.97
C PRO A 72 -41.85 -13.01 13.89
N ARG A 73 -42.66 -13.42 12.91
CA ARG A 73 -43.33 -12.51 11.96
C ARG A 73 -44.23 -11.53 12.73
N ASN A 74 -44.25 -10.29 12.23
CA ASN A 74 -45.16 -9.19 12.54
C ASN A 74 -44.66 -8.18 13.59
N LEU A 75 -44.05 -7.12 13.08
CA LEU A 75 -44.41 -5.75 13.46
C LEU A 75 -44.34 -4.89 12.19
N TYR A 76 -45.50 -4.79 11.54
CA TYR A 76 -45.77 -3.83 10.48
C TYR A 76 -45.59 -2.41 11.06
N ILE A 77 -44.59 -1.68 10.54
CA ILE A 77 -44.60 -0.23 10.53
C ILE A 77 -44.73 0.18 9.06
N GLN A 78 -45.72 1.04 8.79
CA GLN A 78 -46.20 1.41 7.46
C GLN A 78 -45.10 2.00 6.55
N PRO A 79 -45.19 1.82 5.22
CA PRO A 79 -44.19 2.30 4.28
C PRO A 79 -44.29 3.83 4.16
N VAL A 80 -43.36 4.54 4.79
CA VAL A 80 -43.11 5.95 4.48
C VAL A 80 -42.20 5.98 3.25
N GLY A 81 -42.83 6.13 2.09
CA GLY A 81 -42.23 6.61 0.83
C GLY A 81 -40.85 6.08 0.46
N ASP A 82 -40.83 5.05 -0.39
CA ASP A 82 -39.67 4.62 -1.15
C ASP A 82 -39.10 5.77 -2.01
N LYS A 83 -38.17 6.52 -1.43
CA LYS A 83 -37.00 7.02 -2.16
C LYS A 83 -35.78 6.39 -1.49
N ALA A 84 -35.47 5.17 -1.89
CA ALA A 84 -34.17 4.58 -1.67
C ALA A 84 -33.13 5.43 -2.43
N ASN A 85 -32.72 6.53 -1.82
CA ASN A 85 -31.61 7.36 -2.26
C ASN A 85 -30.33 6.61 -1.86
N SER A 86 -30.09 5.44 -2.48
CA SER A 86 -28.77 4.83 -2.38
C SER A 86 -27.82 5.80 -3.04
N MET A 87 -26.93 6.44 -2.27
CA MET A 87 -25.83 7.23 -2.85
C MET A 87 -25.16 6.36 -3.91
N PRO A 88 -25.12 6.80 -5.19
CA PRO A 88 -24.49 6.02 -6.24
C PRO A 88 -23.11 5.60 -5.75
N LYS A 89 -22.85 4.28 -5.72
CA LYS A 89 -21.70 3.67 -5.04
C LYS A 89 -20.34 4.20 -5.50
N ASP A 90 -20.32 4.99 -6.58
CA ASP A 90 -19.13 5.52 -7.23
C ASP A 90 -19.06 7.06 -7.29
N ILE A 91 -19.88 7.82 -6.54
CA ILE A 91 -19.80 9.30 -6.57
C ILE A 91 -18.37 9.79 -6.28
N PHE A 92 -17.77 9.28 -5.22
CA PHE A 92 -16.41 9.67 -4.79
C PHE A 92 -15.32 9.24 -5.77
N ARG A 93 -15.63 8.31 -6.69
CA ARG A 93 -14.70 7.84 -7.72
C ARG A 93 -14.84 8.62 -9.02
N ASN A 94 -16.07 8.97 -9.41
CA ASN A 94 -16.36 9.41 -10.77
C ASN A 94 -16.59 10.92 -10.91
N LYS A 95 -17.07 11.59 -9.85
CA LYS A 95 -17.33 13.03 -9.91
C LYS A 95 -16.08 13.84 -9.62
N THR A 96 -15.91 14.95 -10.32
CA THR A 96 -14.82 15.92 -10.08
C THR A 96 -15.27 17.10 -9.22
N GLU A 97 -16.57 17.38 -9.18
CA GLU A 97 -17.19 18.47 -8.42
C GLU A 97 -18.64 18.13 -8.07
N MET A 98 -19.18 18.81 -7.06
CA MET A 98 -20.59 18.75 -6.67
C MET A 98 -21.07 20.14 -6.24
N SER A 99 -22.34 20.43 -6.53
CA SER A 99 -23.04 21.63 -6.07
C SER A 99 -23.28 21.61 -4.55
N SER A 100 -23.61 22.75 -3.96
CA SER A 100 -23.92 22.82 -2.52
C SER A 100 -25.07 21.91 -2.11
N THR A 101 -26.14 21.83 -2.92
CA THR A 101 -27.27 20.94 -2.65
C THR A 101 -26.87 19.47 -2.72
N GLU A 102 -26.06 19.08 -3.71
CA GLU A 102 -25.55 17.71 -3.79
C GLU A 102 -24.64 17.35 -2.60
N TRP A 103 -23.87 18.31 -2.10
CA TRP A 103 -23.07 18.12 -0.89
C TRP A 103 -23.94 17.95 0.35
N GLU A 104 -24.99 18.76 0.51
CA GLU A 104 -25.94 18.64 1.61
C GLU A 104 -26.66 17.29 1.60
N GLU A 105 -27.10 16.82 0.42
CA GLU A 105 -27.69 15.49 0.25
C GLU A 105 -26.70 14.37 0.60
N THR A 106 -25.44 14.51 0.18
CA THR A 106 -24.38 13.53 0.47
C THR A 106 -24.06 13.48 1.96
N ILE A 107 -23.98 14.63 2.63
CA ILE A 107 -23.76 14.73 4.07
C ILE A 107 -24.93 14.09 4.82
N ALA A 108 -26.17 14.43 4.44
CA ALA A 108 -27.36 13.85 5.06
C ALA A 108 -27.39 12.32 4.92
N PHE A 109 -27.03 11.79 3.75
CA PHE A 109 -26.91 10.36 3.52
C PHE A 109 -25.82 9.72 4.40
N ILE A 110 -24.62 10.30 4.47
CA ILE A 110 -23.52 9.77 5.30
C ILE A 110 -23.92 9.70 6.78
N LEU A 111 -24.59 10.75 7.29
CA LEU A 111 -25.07 10.80 8.67
C LEU A 111 -26.18 9.80 8.98
N GLN A 112 -26.98 9.41 7.97
CA GLN A 112 -28.03 8.40 8.12
C GLN A 112 -27.47 6.97 8.09
N GLU A 113 -26.50 6.70 7.22
CA GLU A 113 -25.96 5.35 7.01
C GLU A 113 -24.98 4.90 8.11
N ASP A 114 -24.24 5.83 8.70
CA ASP A 114 -23.23 5.51 9.71
C ASP A 114 -23.51 6.24 11.02
N SER A 115 -24.12 5.52 11.96
CA SER A 115 -24.44 6.01 13.31
C SER A 115 -23.22 6.50 14.12
N GLN A 116 -22.00 6.15 13.73
CA GLN A 116 -20.78 6.65 14.38
C GLN A 116 -20.33 8.00 13.82
N VAL A 117 -20.88 8.43 12.69
CA VAL A 117 -20.56 9.73 12.08
C VAL A 117 -21.46 10.80 12.69
N THR A 118 -20.81 11.82 13.25
CA THR A 118 -21.46 13.03 13.76
C THR A 118 -21.22 14.18 12.80
N VAL A 119 -22.01 15.24 12.94
CA VAL A 119 -21.81 16.49 12.19
C VAL A 119 -20.37 17.02 12.33
N HIS A 120 -19.75 16.84 13.50
CA HIS A 120 -18.39 17.31 13.78
C HIS A 120 -17.28 16.51 13.06
N CYS A 121 -17.50 15.23 12.77
CA CYS A 121 -16.51 14.39 12.08
C CYS A 121 -16.87 14.10 10.61
N CYS A 122 -18.07 14.48 10.17
CA CYS A 122 -18.57 14.24 8.82
C CYS A 122 -17.64 14.82 7.75
N ASP A 123 -17.14 16.05 7.93
CA ASP A 123 -16.23 16.66 6.95
C ASP A 123 -14.97 15.79 6.71
N ALA A 124 -14.41 15.23 7.79
CA ALA A 124 -13.26 14.35 7.72
C ALA A 124 -13.60 13.01 7.05
N VAL A 125 -14.82 12.50 7.23
CA VAL A 125 -15.32 11.28 6.56
C VAL A 125 -15.45 11.50 5.06
N VAL A 126 -15.99 12.64 4.63
CA VAL A 126 -16.11 12.99 3.20
C VAL A 126 -14.73 13.05 2.55
N ILE A 127 -13.77 13.77 3.16
CA ILE A 127 -12.40 13.82 2.64
C ILE A 127 -11.73 12.44 2.64
N LYS A 128 -11.97 11.60 3.67
CA LYS A 128 -11.46 10.21 3.69
C LYS A 128 -12.04 9.35 2.56
N LYS A 129 -13.30 9.56 2.17
CA LYS A 129 -13.88 8.89 0.99
C LYS A 129 -13.21 9.36 -0.30
N CYS A 130 -12.94 10.67 -0.45
CA CYS A 130 -12.14 11.18 -1.58
C CYS A 130 -10.72 10.58 -1.59
N LEU A 131 -10.08 10.48 -0.41
CA LEU A 131 -8.77 9.87 -0.23
C LEU A 131 -8.74 8.40 -0.69
N GLN A 132 -9.75 7.60 -0.36
CA GLN A 132 -9.85 6.20 -0.79
C GLN A 132 -9.86 6.02 -2.32
N HIS A 133 -10.33 7.04 -3.04
CA HIS A 133 -10.40 7.05 -4.50
C HIS A 133 -9.37 7.96 -5.16
N CYS A 134 -8.40 8.50 -4.41
CA CYS A 134 -7.41 9.47 -4.87
C CYS A 134 -8.05 10.68 -5.61
N ASN A 135 -9.25 11.09 -5.22
CA ASN A 135 -10.03 12.09 -5.94
C ASN A 135 -9.78 13.50 -5.39
N TYR A 136 -8.69 14.11 -5.86
CA TYR A 136 -8.25 15.44 -5.45
C TYR A 136 -9.23 16.55 -5.85
N SER A 137 -9.77 16.50 -7.08
CA SER A 137 -10.71 17.51 -7.58
C SER A 137 -11.96 17.59 -6.70
N LEU A 138 -12.54 16.43 -6.38
CA LEU A 138 -13.75 16.38 -5.56
C LEU A 138 -13.48 16.82 -4.12
N ALA A 139 -12.31 16.48 -3.57
CA ALA A 139 -11.90 16.96 -2.25
C ALA A 139 -11.81 18.50 -2.22
N ASN A 140 -11.26 19.13 -3.26
CA ASN A 140 -11.24 20.61 -3.36
C ASN A 140 -12.64 21.20 -3.46
N SER A 141 -13.51 20.62 -4.30
CA SER A 141 -14.91 21.03 -4.40
C SER A 141 -15.62 20.99 -3.04
N TYR A 142 -15.29 20.00 -2.20
CA TYR A 142 -15.83 19.92 -0.84
C TYR A 142 -15.24 20.96 0.11
N LEU A 143 -13.93 21.21 0.06
CA LEU A 143 -13.31 22.27 0.87
C LEU A 143 -13.88 23.66 0.51
N ASP A 144 -14.14 23.91 -0.78
CA ASP A 144 -14.82 25.13 -1.23
C ASP A 144 -16.25 25.21 -0.68
N HIS A 145 -16.97 24.08 -0.61
CA HIS A 145 -18.29 24.03 0.01
C HIS A 145 -18.24 24.39 1.50
N ILE A 146 -17.28 23.83 2.26
CA ILE A 146 -17.06 24.19 3.67
C ILE A 146 -16.78 25.70 3.81
N ALA A 147 -15.92 26.26 2.96
CA ALA A 147 -15.58 27.68 2.97
C ALA A 147 -16.77 28.59 2.64
N ARG A 148 -17.61 28.20 1.67
CA ARG A 148 -18.85 28.94 1.32
C ARG A 148 -19.87 28.96 2.46
N GLN A 149 -19.82 27.98 3.37
CA GLN A 149 -20.62 27.97 4.59
C GLN A 149 -20.01 28.82 5.73
N GLY A 150 -18.89 29.50 5.49
CA GLY A 150 -18.18 30.28 6.50
C GLY A 150 -17.53 29.40 7.59
N ARG A 151 -17.31 28.12 7.30
CA ARG A 151 -16.67 27.17 8.22
C ARG A 151 -15.21 26.95 7.82
N GLU A 152 -14.41 26.55 8.80
CA GLU A 152 -13.02 26.14 8.57
C GLU A 152 -12.88 24.62 8.76
N PRO A 153 -12.12 23.93 7.90
CA PRO A 153 -11.83 22.51 8.09
C PRO A 153 -11.12 22.26 9.42
N ASN A 154 -11.61 21.30 10.20
CA ASN A 154 -10.96 20.88 11.43
C ASN A 154 -9.67 20.08 11.17
N LEU A 155 -8.90 19.79 12.21
CA LEU A 155 -7.63 19.06 12.11
C LEU A 155 -7.76 17.67 11.47
N ALA A 156 -8.84 16.94 11.75
CA ALA A 156 -9.06 15.62 11.16
C ALA A 156 -9.31 15.72 9.64
N THR A 157 -10.08 16.72 9.21
CA THR A 157 -10.33 17.03 7.80
C THR A 157 -9.02 17.44 7.10
N LEU A 158 -8.24 18.35 7.71
CA LEU A 158 -6.94 18.78 7.19
C LEU A 158 -5.94 17.62 7.12
N GLY A 159 -5.89 16.75 8.13
CA GLY A 159 -5.01 15.58 8.15
C GLY A 159 -5.33 14.56 7.07
N ALA A 160 -6.63 14.32 6.80
CA ALA A 160 -7.05 13.46 5.69
C ALA A 160 -6.74 14.10 4.33
N TYR A 161 -6.96 15.40 4.19
CA TYR A 161 -6.66 16.15 2.97
C TYR A 161 -5.15 16.20 2.70
N LEU A 162 -4.32 16.42 3.73
CA LEU A 162 -2.87 16.37 3.63
C LEU A 162 -2.38 15.02 3.10
N GLN A 163 -2.94 13.92 3.62
CA GLN A 163 -2.61 12.58 3.13
C GLN A 163 -3.00 12.40 1.65
N LEU A 164 -4.15 12.92 1.23
CA LEU A 164 -4.58 12.86 -0.18
C LEU A 164 -3.63 13.65 -1.07
N CYS A 165 -3.26 14.87 -0.67
CA CYS A 165 -2.25 15.67 -1.37
C CYS A 165 -0.94 14.89 -1.54
N GLY A 166 -0.53 14.15 -0.51
CA GLY A 166 0.61 13.24 -0.57
C GLY A 166 0.50 12.14 -1.63
N GLN A 167 -0.66 11.49 -1.74
CA GLN A 167 -0.91 10.41 -2.69
C GLN A 167 -0.98 10.88 -4.15
N VAL A 168 -1.42 12.12 -4.37
CA VAL A 168 -1.58 12.72 -5.70
C VAL A 168 -0.69 13.96 -5.87
N VAL A 169 0.56 13.86 -5.42
CA VAL A 169 1.51 15.00 -5.42
C VAL A 169 1.67 15.62 -6.81
N ASP A 170 1.58 14.83 -7.88
CA ASP A 170 1.65 15.31 -9.26
C ASP A 170 0.48 16.23 -9.65
N GLN A 171 -0.69 16.06 -9.02
CA GLN A 171 -1.87 16.90 -9.24
C GLN A 171 -1.93 18.09 -8.27
N CYS A 172 -1.52 17.85 -7.02
CA CYS A 172 -1.64 18.80 -5.92
C CYS A 172 -0.49 19.81 -5.86
N GLY A 173 0.72 19.37 -6.22
CA GLY A 173 1.96 20.11 -6.05
C GLY A 173 2.47 20.10 -4.60
N GLU A 174 3.81 20.12 -4.45
CA GLU A 174 4.43 20.12 -3.12
C GLU A 174 4.08 21.35 -2.29
N GLU A 175 3.90 22.51 -2.93
CA GLU A 175 3.60 23.77 -2.23
C GLU A 175 2.27 23.68 -1.46
N LYS A 176 1.27 22.99 -2.00
CA LYS A 176 -0.01 22.76 -1.30
C LYS A 176 0.17 21.81 -0.12
N ILE A 177 1.01 20.77 -0.25
CA ILE A 177 1.36 19.89 0.88
C ILE A 177 1.99 20.71 2.01
N PHE A 178 2.94 21.60 1.68
CA PHE A 178 3.58 22.46 2.67
C PHE A 178 2.62 23.46 3.30
N GLU A 179 1.73 24.08 2.52
CA GLU A 179 0.68 24.99 3.02
C GLU A 179 -0.23 24.29 4.03
N VAL A 180 -0.77 23.12 3.69
CA VAL A 180 -1.66 22.36 4.58
C VAL A 180 -0.91 21.87 5.82
N TYR A 181 0.33 21.39 5.66
CA TYR A 181 1.17 20.96 6.77
C TYR A 181 1.45 22.12 7.74
N GLN A 182 1.85 23.28 7.23
CA GLN A 182 2.10 24.48 8.03
C GLN A 182 0.83 24.89 8.78
N ARG A 183 -0.32 24.91 8.09
CA ARG A 183 -1.63 25.21 8.67
C ARG A 183 -2.03 24.27 9.81
N ILE A 184 -1.68 22.98 9.74
CA ILE A 184 -1.90 22.04 10.85
C ILE A 184 -0.95 22.38 12.00
N THR A 185 0.35 22.55 11.72
CA THR A 185 1.36 22.78 12.76
C THR A 185 1.25 24.15 13.45
N SER A 186 0.59 25.13 12.84
CA SER A 186 0.30 26.41 13.49
C SER A 186 -0.86 26.34 14.47
N GLN A 187 -1.77 25.37 14.32
CA GLN A 187 -2.94 25.18 15.18
C GLN A 187 -2.63 24.35 16.44
N VAL A 188 -1.59 23.51 16.41
CA VAL A 188 -1.24 22.63 17.53
C VAL A 188 0.26 22.56 17.78
N LYS A 189 0.64 22.59 19.06
CA LYS A 189 2.06 22.52 19.47
C LYS A 189 2.67 21.13 19.25
N VAL A 190 1.86 20.08 19.38
CA VAL A 190 2.28 18.68 19.25
C VAL A 190 1.24 17.96 18.42
N LEU A 191 1.68 17.26 17.37
CA LEU A 191 0.81 16.39 16.58
C LEU A 191 0.55 15.10 17.34
N ASP A 192 -0.70 14.64 17.31
CA ASP A 192 -1.03 13.28 17.73
C ASP A 192 -0.51 12.25 16.71
N SER A 193 -0.64 10.96 17.04
CA SER A 193 -0.16 9.87 16.17
C SER A 193 -0.84 9.85 14.79
N THR A 194 -2.10 10.26 14.69
CA THR A 194 -2.85 10.27 13.43
C THR A 194 -2.39 11.41 12.52
N LEU A 195 -2.25 12.62 13.06
CA LEU A 195 -1.72 13.78 12.34
C LEU A 195 -0.24 13.59 11.97
N SER A 196 0.57 13.02 12.87
CA SER A 196 1.95 12.65 12.55
C SER A 196 2.03 11.63 11.43
N LYS A 197 1.12 10.63 11.40
CA LYS A 197 1.03 9.68 10.29
C LYS A 197 0.68 10.39 8.98
N SER A 198 -0.34 11.26 8.96
CA SER A 198 -0.70 12.05 7.78
C SER A 198 0.46 12.91 7.30
N ALA A 199 1.18 13.55 8.21
CA ALA A 199 2.37 14.34 7.90
C ALA A 199 3.48 13.49 7.29
N ILE A 200 3.75 12.29 7.81
CA ILE A 200 4.75 11.39 7.20
C ILE A 200 4.34 11.02 5.78
N LEU A 201 3.12 10.53 5.60
CA LEU A 201 2.64 10.05 4.30
C LEU A 201 2.70 11.16 3.23
N ALA A 202 2.40 12.40 3.60
CA ALA A 202 2.46 13.53 2.69
C ALA A 202 3.88 14.07 2.47
N LEU A 203 4.66 14.30 3.52
CA LEU A 203 6.01 14.83 3.36
C LEU A 203 6.92 13.86 2.60
N SER A 204 6.69 12.54 2.75
CA SER A 204 7.40 11.49 2.00
C SER A 204 7.25 11.60 0.47
N SER A 205 6.23 12.30 -0.05
CA SER A 205 6.12 12.52 -1.49
C SER A 205 6.82 13.78 -2.00
N THR A 206 7.47 14.55 -1.11
CA THR A 206 8.09 15.85 -1.44
C THR A 206 9.62 15.83 -1.44
N ARG A 207 10.23 16.89 -1.96
CA ARG A 207 11.68 17.15 -1.84
C ARG A 207 12.18 17.24 -0.40
N GLU A 208 11.30 17.57 0.55
CA GLU A 208 11.62 17.70 1.97
C GLU A 208 11.27 16.45 2.80
N TRP A 209 11.25 15.27 2.17
CA TRP A 209 10.85 14.00 2.80
C TRP A 209 11.53 13.71 4.15
N LYS A 210 12.77 14.17 4.37
CA LYS A 210 13.45 14.02 5.67
C LYS A 210 12.73 14.67 6.83
N LYS A 211 11.89 15.69 6.59
CA LYS A 211 11.02 16.28 7.63
C LYS A 211 10.03 15.25 8.17
N ALA A 212 9.63 14.24 7.37
CA ALA A 212 8.78 13.14 7.81
C ALA A 212 9.42 12.35 8.97
N LEU A 213 10.75 12.15 8.96
CA LEU A 213 11.44 11.34 9.97
C LEU A 213 11.26 11.87 11.40
N LYS A 214 11.06 13.19 11.56
CA LYS A 214 10.83 13.84 12.87
C LYS A 214 9.55 13.36 13.56
N HIS A 215 8.61 12.81 12.80
CA HIS A 215 7.31 12.35 13.30
C HIS A 215 7.33 10.88 13.76
N LEU A 216 8.32 10.09 13.35
CA LEU A 216 8.41 8.68 13.78
C LEU A 216 8.52 8.52 15.31
N PRO A 217 9.37 9.29 16.03
CA PRO A 217 9.44 9.19 17.49
C PRO A 217 8.15 9.63 18.18
N ILE A 218 7.37 10.52 17.56
CA ILE A 218 6.07 10.97 18.11
C ILE A 218 5.08 9.81 18.04
N ILE A 219 4.94 9.19 16.86
CA ILE A 219 4.06 8.02 16.69
C ILE A 219 4.50 6.92 17.65
N ARG A 220 5.79 6.55 17.67
CA ARG A 220 6.30 5.46 18.51
C ARG A 220 6.03 5.64 20.01
N LYS A 221 5.94 6.89 20.50
CA LYS A 221 5.59 7.18 21.90
C LYS A 221 4.11 6.99 22.21
N MET A 222 3.23 7.05 21.20
CA MET A 222 1.78 7.05 21.36
C MET A 222 1.12 5.76 20.84
N SER A 223 1.69 5.14 19.81
CA SER A 223 1.13 3.99 19.12
C SER A 223 2.19 3.24 18.29
N GLU A 224 1.81 2.10 17.75
CA GLU A 224 2.62 1.37 16.78
C GLU A 224 2.70 2.12 15.44
N ILE A 225 3.88 2.10 14.80
CA ILE A 225 4.07 2.69 13.46
C ILE A 225 3.50 1.72 12.42
N CYS A 226 2.51 2.16 11.65
CA CYS A 226 1.87 1.28 10.66
C CYS A 226 2.73 1.04 9.42
N ARG A 227 2.45 -0.07 8.72
CA ARG A 227 3.21 -0.49 7.53
C ARG A 227 3.32 0.56 6.43
N SER A 228 2.28 1.36 6.21
CA SER A 228 2.28 2.40 5.17
C SER A 228 3.23 3.54 5.49
N THR A 229 3.43 3.84 6.78
CA THR A 229 4.34 4.90 7.24
C THR A 229 5.79 4.53 6.95
N TYR A 230 6.22 3.31 7.32
CA TYR A 230 7.56 2.83 6.96
C TYR A 230 7.74 2.79 5.45
N SER A 231 6.77 2.21 4.73
CA SER A 231 6.86 2.04 3.28
C SER A 231 7.00 3.38 2.55
N ALA A 232 6.29 4.42 3.01
CA ALA A 232 6.42 5.77 2.46
C ALA A 232 7.83 6.32 2.65
N ILE A 233 8.41 6.20 3.84
CA ILE A 233 9.78 6.65 4.13
C ILE A 233 10.83 5.89 3.33
N ILE A 234 10.71 4.56 3.27
CA ILE A 234 11.65 3.71 2.53
C ILE A 234 11.60 4.07 1.04
N ALA A 235 10.41 4.21 0.47
CA ALA A 235 10.25 4.64 -0.91
C ALA A 235 10.84 6.04 -1.14
N SER A 236 10.61 7.01 -0.24
CA SER A 236 11.25 8.32 -0.34
C SER A 236 12.77 8.23 -0.33
N ALA A 237 13.35 7.43 0.56
CA ALA A 237 14.79 7.27 0.67
C ALA A 237 15.36 6.70 -0.63
N PHE A 238 14.74 5.65 -1.18
CA PHE A 238 15.13 5.07 -2.47
C PHE A 238 15.00 6.06 -3.62
N ARG A 239 13.90 6.81 -3.70
CA ARG A 239 13.69 7.85 -4.72
C ARG A 239 14.80 8.89 -4.74
N ASN A 240 15.37 9.19 -3.58
CA ASN A 240 16.41 10.19 -3.39
C ASN A 240 17.83 9.59 -3.36
N GLY A 241 18.00 8.31 -3.70
CA GLY A 241 19.30 7.63 -3.72
C GLY A 241 19.90 7.36 -2.34
N GLU A 242 19.14 7.54 -1.26
CA GLU A 242 19.58 7.28 0.12
C GLU A 242 19.31 5.83 0.52
N TYR A 243 19.94 4.90 -0.19
CA TYR A 243 19.68 3.46 -0.07
C TYR A 243 19.97 2.92 1.33
N ASP A 244 21.01 3.40 2.02
CA ASP A 244 21.32 2.99 3.40
C ASP A 244 20.18 3.33 4.36
N THR A 245 19.61 4.53 4.24
CA THR A 245 18.45 4.95 5.03
C THR A 245 17.24 4.08 4.70
N GLY A 246 16.99 3.81 3.42
CA GLY A 246 15.90 2.95 2.99
C GLY A 246 16.02 1.53 3.52
N PHE A 247 17.21 0.93 3.45
CA PHE A 247 17.46 -0.41 3.98
C PHE A 247 17.42 -0.45 5.51
N HIS A 248 17.93 0.56 6.19
CA HIS A 248 17.81 0.68 7.64
C HIS A 248 16.34 0.60 8.08
N TYR A 249 15.45 1.39 7.47
CA TYR A 249 14.04 1.35 7.83
C TYR A 249 13.33 0.07 7.37
N LEU A 250 13.80 -0.56 6.29
CA LEU A 250 13.31 -1.87 5.87
C LEU A 250 13.68 -2.97 6.89
N ASP A 251 14.90 -2.95 7.42
CA ASP A 251 15.35 -3.84 8.49
C ASP A 251 14.53 -3.63 9.77
N VAL A 252 14.32 -2.37 10.18
CA VAL A 252 13.47 -2.03 11.34
C VAL A 252 12.04 -2.53 11.13
N MET A 253 11.48 -2.32 9.94
CA MET A 253 10.13 -2.75 9.60
C MET A 253 9.99 -4.29 9.68
N TRP A 254 10.98 -5.02 9.18
CA TRP A 254 11.03 -6.48 9.24
C TRP A 254 11.18 -6.99 10.69
N GLN A 255 12.05 -6.38 11.50
CA GLN A 255 12.20 -6.71 12.93
C GLN A 255 10.91 -6.51 13.72
N GLU A 256 10.07 -5.56 13.30
CA GLU A 256 8.74 -5.34 13.88
C GLU A 256 7.65 -6.24 13.25
N ASN A 257 8.01 -7.30 12.53
CA ASN A 257 7.11 -8.25 11.84
C ASN A 257 6.14 -7.58 10.85
N LYS A 258 6.57 -6.52 10.16
CA LYS A 258 5.78 -5.83 9.15
C LYS A 258 6.36 -6.04 7.75
N LEU A 259 5.47 -6.19 6.77
CA LEU A 259 5.85 -6.32 5.37
C LEU A 259 5.68 -4.99 4.63
N PRO A 260 6.69 -4.54 3.84
CA PRO A 260 6.60 -3.33 3.03
C PRO A 260 5.42 -3.41 2.06
N THR A 261 4.91 -2.26 1.64
CA THR A 261 3.94 -2.18 0.55
C THR A 261 4.65 -2.26 -0.80
N ASP A 262 3.89 -2.60 -1.84
CA ASP A 262 4.39 -2.69 -3.22
C ASP A 262 5.14 -1.45 -3.68
N GLN A 263 4.74 -0.27 -3.19
CA GLN A 263 5.37 1.01 -3.50
C GLN A 263 6.89 1.02 -3.27
N VAL A 264 7.37 0.33 -2.24
CA VAL A 264 8.81 0.24 -1.94
C VAL A 264 9.57 -0.44 -3.09
N PHE A 265 9.01 -1.55 -3.59
CA PHE A 265 9.63 -2.33 -4.66
C PHE A 265 9.48 -1.66 -6.01
N LEU A 266 8.32 -1.05 -6.28
CA LEU A 266 8.08 -0.29 -7.50
C LEU A 266 9.04 0.90 -7.61
N GLU A 267 9.28 1.62 -6.51
CA GLU A 267 10.25 2.71 -6.48
C GLU A 267 11.68 2.17 -6.70
N TRP A 268 12.05 1.04 -6.09
CA TRP A 268 13.36 0.42 -6.32
C TRP A 268 13.58 0.04 -7.80
N VAL A 269 12.59 -0.61 -8.44
CA VAL A 269 12.65 -0.97 -9.86
C VAL A 269 12.77 0.29 -10.72
N LYS A 270 12.02 1.35 -10.41
CA LYS A 270 12.12 2.64 -11.10
C LYS A 270 13.53 3.24 -11.02
N GLN A 271 14.14 3.23 -9.83
CA GLN A 271 15.53 3.69 -9.65
C GLN A 271 16.52 2.85 -10.45
N CYS A 272 16.34 1.53 -10.46
CA CYS A 272 17.15 0.63 -11.27
C CYS A 272 17.05 0.97 -12.77
N THR A 273 15.85 1.19 -13.30
CA THR A 273 15.65 1.54 -14.71
C THR A 273 16.36 2.83 -15.11
N ALA A 274 16.45 3.81 -14.19
CA ALA A 274 17.10 5.09 -14.42
C ALA A 274 18.65 5.03 -14.48
N LEU A 275 19.26 3.91 -14.09
CA LEU A 275 20.71 3.72 -14.18
C LEU A 275 21.19 3.65 -15.64
N LYS A 276 22.46 4.00 -15.86
CA LYS A 276 23.03 4.11 -17.21
C LYS A 276 23.55 2.77 -17.72
N THR A 277 24.30 2.05 -16.90
CA THR A 277 24.97 0.82 -17.32
C THR A 277 24.15 -0.41 -16.97
N THR A 278 24.27 -1.45 -17.79
CA THR A 278 23.62 -2.74 -17.52
C THR A 278 24.19 -3.38 -16.25
N GLU A 279 25.47 -3.19 -15.96
CA GLU A 279 26.15 -3.72 -14.79
C GLU A 279 25.60 -3.13 -13.48
N GLU A 280 25.40 -1.81 -13.42
CA GLU A 280 24.78 -1.16 -12.26
C GLU A 280 23.35 -1.65 -12.05
N LYS A 281 22.57 -1.81 -13.14
CA LYS A 281 21.21 -2.35 -13.09
C LYS A 281 21.19 -3.77 -12.52
N LYS A 282 22.11 -4.63 -12.96
CA LYS A 282 22.24 -6.00 -12.45
C LYS A 282 22.53 -6.00 -10.95
N ALA A 283 23.53 -5.24 -10.51
CA ALA A 283 23.91 -5.16 -9.09
C ALA A 283 22.76 -4.65 -8.20
N MET A 284 22.02 -3.64 -8.66
CA MET A 284 20.87 -3.10 -7.94
C MET A 284 19.73 -4.12 -7.82
N MET A 285 19.48 -4.92 -8.86
CA MET A 285 18.49 -5.98 -8.78
C MET A 285 18.92 -7.17 -7.94
N GLU A 286 20.18 -7.57 -8.01
CA GLU A 286 20.73 -8.63 -7.14
C GLU A 286 20.54 -8.25 -5.66
N THR A 287 20.74 -6.98 -5.33
CA THR A 287 20.46 -6.45 -3.99
C THR A 287 18.98 -6.61 -3.62
N LEU A 288 18.05 -6.27 -4.52
CA LEU A 288 16.62 -6.48 -4.28
C LEU A 288 16.29 -7.95 -4.04
N PHE A 289 16.80 -8.88 -4.87
CA PHE A 289 16.53 -10.31 -4.71
C PHE A 289 17.12 -10.85 -3.43
N HIS A 290 18.31 -10.41 -3.05
CA HIS A 290 18.89 -10.76 -1.78
C HIS A 290 18.00 -10.32 -0.60
N LYS A 291 17.46 -9.10 -0.65
CA LYS A 291 16.55 -8.58 0.39
C LYS A 291 15.20 -9.31 0.40
N LEU A 292 14.59 -9.56 -0.76
CA LEU A 292 13.36 -10.35 -0.86
C LEU A 292 13.53 -11.76 -0.29
N ALA A 293 14.65 -12.41 -0.59
CA ALA A 293 14.97 -13.74 -0.05
C ALA A 293 15.24 -13.69 1.46
N THR A 294 16.00 -12.70 1.93
CA THR A 294 16.37 -12.54 3.35
C THR A 294 15.16 -12.31 4.23
N TYR A 295 14.20 -11.52 3.76
CA TYR A 295 12.99 -11.19 4.52
C TYR A 295 11.80 -12.09 4.20
N GLU A 296 11.99 -13.10 3.34
CA GLU A 296 10.94 -14.02 2.88
C GLU A 296 9.71 -13.27 2.29
N ILE A 297 9.97 -12.20 1.54
CA ILE A 297 8.92 -11.37 0.95
C ILE A 297 8.56 -11.87 -0.44
N PHE A 298 7.26 -12.06 -0.65
CA PHE A 298 6.68 -12.36 -1.96
C PHE A 298 5.94 -11.11 -2.48
N PRO A 299 6.49 -10.37 -3.45
CA PRO A 299 5.80 -9.22 -4.01
C PRO A 299 4.50 -9.62 -4.69
N THR A 300 3.58 -8.66 -4.80
CA THR A 300 2.33 -8.86 -5.52
C THR A 300 2.56 -8.95 -7.03
N LEU A 301 1.53 -9.40 -7.75
CA LEU A 301 1.58 -9.50 -9.21
C LEU A 301 2.00 -8.20 -9.91
N PRO A 302 1.45 -7.01 -9.58
CA PRO A 302 1.91 -5.75 -10.18
C PRO A 302 3.42 -5.54 -10.05
N VAL A 303 4.00 -5.81 -8.87
CA VAL A 303 5.45 -5.67 -8.67
C VAL A 303 6.22 -6.68 -9.51
N ILE A 304 5.75 -7.94 -9.55
CA ILE A 304 6.38 -8.98 -10.35
C ILE A 304 6.38 -8.61 -11.84
N GLN A 305 5.29 -8.01 -12.33
CA GLN A 305 5.18 -7.56 -13.72
C GLN A 305 6.20 -6.46 -14.05
N GLU A 306 6.39 -5.50 -13.14
CA GLU A 306 7.41 -4.46 -13.32
C GLU A 306 8.84 -5.01 -13.26
N ILE A 307 9.12 -5.98 -12.39
CA ILE A 307 10.41 -6.68 -12.35
C ILE A 307 10.65 -7.44 -13.68
N ASP A 308 9.63 -8.12 -14.19
CA ASP A 308 9.68 -8.86 -15.46
C ASP A 308 9.91 -7.94 -16.66
N LEU A 309 9.25 -6.77 -16.68
CA LEU A 309 9.47 -5.73 -17.67
C LEU A 309 10.94 -5.29 -17.66
N MET A 310 11.48 -5.03 -16.46
CA MET A 310 12.87 -4.63 -16.28
C MET A 310 13.85 -5.67 -16.84
N TYR A 311 13.59 -6.95 -16.57
CA TYR A 311 14.41 -8.06 -17.09
C TYR A 311 14.46 -8.08 -18.62
N LYS A 312 13.28 -7.99 -19.25
CA LYS A 312 13.13 -8.08 -20.70
C LYS A 312 13.73 -6.89 -21.42
N GLU A 313 13.47 -5.68 -20.92
CA GLU A 313 13.78 -4.45 -21.64
C GLU A 313 15.19 -3.91 -21.34
N HIS A 314 15.74 -4.21 -20.16
CA HIS A 314 16.99 -3.56 -19.72
C HIS A 314 18.14 -4.52 -19.39
N LEU A 315 17.84 -5.80 -19.12
CA LEU A 315 18.87 -6.78 -18.72
C LEU A 315 19.06 -7.92 -19.72
N ALA A 316 18.18 -8.06 -20.72
CA ALA A 316 18.10 -9.24 -21.60
C ALA A 316 18.02 -10.56 -20.80
N TRP A 317 17.38 -10.50 -19.63
CA TRP A 317 17.14 -11.66 -18.79
C TRP A 317 15.82 -12.30 -19.18
N PHE A 318 15.80 -13.63 -19.20
CA PHE A 318 14.56 -14.39 -19.35
C PHE A 318 13.92 -14.57 -17.98
N SER A 319 12.60 -14.55 -17.93
CA SER A 319 11.84 -14.97 -16.76
C SER A 319 10.97 -16.16 -17.12
N SER A 320 10.79 -17.06 -16.17
CA SER A 320 9.77 -18.10 -16.25
C SER A 320 8.97 -18.09 -14.97
N TYR A 321 7.65 -18.01 -15.10
CA TYR A 321 6.73 -18.02 -13.98
C TYR A 321 6.52 -19.45 -13.48
N VAL A 322 6.92 -19.71 -12.23
CA VAL A 322 6.70 -21.01 -11.58
C VAL A 322 5.59 -20.88 -10.55
N THR A 323 4.70 -21.85 -10.57
CA THR A 323 3.56 -21.99 -9.68
C THR A 323 3.98 -22.74 -8.42
N ILE A 324 3.87 -22.11 -7.25
CA ILE A 324 4.04 -22.81 -5.97
C ILE A 324 2.66 -23.29 -5.50
N PRO A 325 2.43 -24.61 -5.32
CA PRO A 325 1.17 -25.12 -4.78
C PRO A 325 0.94 -24.55 -3.37
N SER A 326 -0.26 -24.03 -3.12
CA SER A 326 -0.73 -23.76 -1.77
C SER A 326 -0.92 -25.10 -1.05
N SER A 327 -0.11 -25.36 -0.02
CA SER A 327 -0.26 -26.50 0.90
C SER A 327 -1.49 -26.33 1.78
#